data_AF-A0A7W7TX11-F1
#
_entry.id   AF-A0A7W7TX11-F1
#
_cell.length_a   1.000
_cell.length_b   1.000
_cell.length_c   1.000
_cell.angle_alpha   90.00
_cell.angle_beta   90.00
_cell.angle_gamma   90.00
#
_symmetry.space_group_name_H-M   'P 1'
#
loop_
_entity.id
_entity.type
_entity.pdbx_description
1 polymer ?
#
loop_
_entity_poly.entity_id
_entity_poly.type
_entity_poly.pdbx_seq_one_letter_code
_entity_poly.pdbx_strand_id
1 'polypeptide(L)'
;MAEKTIDVTLASITNTGTRSVSPYGGISAQSVRVKDEEQIFQSGFLYYTEAGKPIHESGVLSIKPGKSLTYNSTQRLTISHFDAEEVGGLNQMLMIYSSLQQHMVTIGGSNETYYFAGRKKIFFIDLEGFFDFPWSYRAQYEDDERTFEANYTVNLISSSG
;
A
#
# COMPACT_ATOMS: atom_id res chain seq x y z
N MET A 1 16.47 -22.45 -9.65
CA MET A 1 16.58 -20.99 -9.45
C MET A 1 16.18 -20.72 -8.03
N ALA A 2 16.88 -19.82 -7.36
CA ALA A 2 16.53 -19.48 -5.99
C ALA A 2 15.21 -18.72 -5.97
N GLU A 3 14.34 -19.01 -5.01
CA GLU A 3 13.03 -18.40 -4.85
C GLU A 3 12.85 -17.92 -3.41
N LYS A 4 12.27 -16.73 -3.26
CA LYS A 4 11.80 -16.22 -1.97
C LYS A 4 10.28 -16.15 -2.00
N THR A 5 9.64 -16.56 -0.93
CA THR A 5 8.21 -16.32 -0.70
C THR A 5 8.06 -15.30 0.40
N ILE A 6 7.31 -14.23 0.13
CA ILE A 6 7.03 -13.19 1.11
C ILE A 6 5.52 -13.04 1.31
N ASP A 7 5.14 -12.69 2.53
CA ASP A 7 3.79 -12.23 2.85
C ASP A 7 3.84 -10.73 3.13
N VAL A 8 3.01 -9.97 2.42
CA VAL A 8 2.81 -8.53 2.65
C VAL A 8 1.43 -8.36 3.25
N THR A 9 1.34 -7.71 4.40
CA THR A 9 0.08 -7.50 5.10
C THR A 9 -0.18 -6.03 5.30
N LEU A 10 -1.39 -5.57 4.96
CA LEU A 10 -1.91 -4.30 5.48
C LEU A 10 -2.52 -4.58 6.85
N ALA A 11 -1.81 -4.17 7.90
CA ALA A 11 -2.22 -4.40 9.28
C ALA A 11 -3.33 -3.43 9.69
N SER A 12 -3.11 -2.13 9.49
CA SER A 12 -4.07 -1.10 9.88
C SER A 12 -4.00 0.16 9.03
N ILE A 13 -5.08 0.94 9.06
CA ILE A 13 -5.12 2.32 8.59
C ILE A 13 -5.50 3.22 9.76
N THR A 14 -4.64 4.19 10.07
CA THR A 14 -4.82 5.14 11.17
C THR A 14 -4.97 6.55 10.62
N ASN A 15 -6.04 7.23 10.98
CA ASN A 15 -6.21 8.64 10.64
C ASN A 15 -5.32 9.51 11.55
N THR A 16 -4.22 9.98 10.99
CA THR A 16 -3.24 10.84 11.64
C THR A 16 -3.52 12.34 11.44
N GLY A 17 -4.49 12.68 10.58
CA GLY A 17 -4.93 14.05 10.33
C GLY A 17 -5.96 14.56 11.33
N THR A 18 -6.41 15.80 11.11
CA THR A 18 -7.41 16.49 11.95
C THR A 18 -8.84 16.35 11.44
N ARG A 19 -9.01 15.73 10.26
CA ARG A 19 -10.29 15.56 9.57
C ARG A 19 -10.54 14.08 9.28
N SER A 20 -11.79 13.65 9.27
CA SER A 20 -12.13 12.25 8.97
C SER A 20 -11.64 11.84 7.58
N VAL A 21 -11.17 10.60 7.42
CA VAL A 21 -10.73 10.07 6.13
C VAL A 21 -11.64 8.92 5.70
N SER A 22 -11.87 8.80 4.41
CA SER A 22 -12.65 7.73 3.81
C SER A 22 -11.99 7.35 2.48
N PRO A 23 -10.77 6.80 2.53
CA PRO A 23 -10.09 6.39 1.31
C PRO A 23 -10.95 5.38 0.56
N TYR A 24 -10.99 5.49 -0.76
CA TYR A 24 -11.55 4.47 -1.64
C TYR A 24 -10.63 4.29 -2.85
N GLY A 25 -10.83 3.23 -3.63
CA GLY A 25 -9.87 2.73 -4.60
C GLY A 25 -9.08 1.55 -4.04
N GLY A 26 -7.82 1.40 -4.45
CA GLY A 26 -7.02 0.21 -4.11
C GLY A 26 -5.62 0.50 -3.58
N ILE A 27 -5.14 -0.38 -2.70
CA ILE A 27 -3.73 -0.56 -2.38
C ILE A 27 -3.34 -1.98 -2.79
N SER A 28 -2.26 -2.12 -3.54
CA SER A 28 -1.71 -3.41 -3.95
C SER A 28 -0.26 -3.59 -3.54
N ALA A 29 0.09 -4.83 -3.21
CA ALA A 29 1.47 -5.30 -3.16
C ALA A 29 1.85 -5.86 -4.53
N GLN A 30 2.99 -5.43 -5.07
CA GLN A 30 3.44 -5.80 -6.40
C GLN A 30 4.90 -6.26 -6.38
N SER A 31 5.21 -7.35 -7.08
CA SER A 31 6.57 -7.64 -7.49
C SER A 31 6.79 -7.03 -8.86
N VAL A 32 7.75 -6.12 -8.97
CA VAL A 32 8.05 -5.39 -10.22
C VAL A 32 9.55 -5.43 -10.51
N ARG A 33 9.92 -5.16 -11.76
CA ARG A 33 11.33 -5.05 -12.13
C ARG A 33 11.94 -3.77 -11.56
N VAL A 34 13.15 -3.87 -11.02
CA VAL A 34 13.90 -2.75 -10.46
C VAL A 34 14.12 -1.61 -11.47
N LYS A 35 14.50 -1.95 -12.71
CA LYS A 35 14.76 -0.98 -13.79
C LYS A 35 13.52 -0.51 -14.55
N ASP A 36 12.41 -1.22 -14.40
CA ASP A 36 11.16 -0.93 -15.12
C ASP A 36 9.96 -1.31 -14.24
N GLU A 37 9.46 -0.34 -13.50
CA GLU A 37 8.31 -0.52 -12.59
C GLU A 37 7.00 -0.84 -13.32
N GLU A 38 6.94 -0.66 -14.64
CA GLU A 38 5.77 -1.03 -15.45
C GLU A 38 5.77 -2.53 -15.76
N GLN A 39 6.93 -3.19 -15.68
CA GLN A 39 7.05 -4.63 -15.78
C GLN A 39 6.68 -5.30 -14.44
N ILE A 40 5.39 -5.56 -14.29
CA ILE A 40 4.80 -6.23 -13.12
C ILE A 40 4.85 -7.75 -13.30
N PHE A 41 5.46 -8.46 -12.36
CA PHE A 41 5.52 -9.93 -12.34
C PHE A 41 4.34 -10.53 -11.56
N GLN A 42 3.96 -9.90 -10.45
CA GLN A 42 2.85 -10.33 -9.61
C GLN A 42 2.21 -9.12 -8.94
N SER A 43 0.90 -9.15 -8.72
CA SER A 43 0.14 -8.11 -8.02
C SER A 43 -1.03 -8.70 -7.24
N GLY A 44 -1.29 -8.18 -6.04
CA GLY A 44 -2.46 -8.53 -5.23
C GLY A 44 -2.95 -7.35 -4.40
N PHE A 45 -4.26 -7.20 -4.24
CA PHE A 45 -4.86 -6.12 -3.44
C PHE A 45 -4.73 -6.41 -1.95
N LEU A 46 -4.16 -5.46 -1.21
CA LEU A 46 -4.19 -5.43 0.24
C LEU A 46 -5.45 -4.72 0.75
N TYR A 47 -5.97 -3.79 -0.04
CA TYR A 47 -7.17 -3.02 0.25
C TYR A 47 -7.88 -2.67 -1.03
N TYR A 48 -9.20 -2.80 -1.05
CA TYR A 48 -10.03 -2.26 -2.11
C TYR A 48 -11.42 -1.91 -1.56
N THR A 49 -11.90 -0.73 -1.92
CA THR A 49 -13.31 -0.36 -1.73
C THR A 49 -13.75 0.62 -2.79
N GLU A 50 -15.03 0.62 -3.12
CA GLU A 50 -15.63 1.54 -4.09
C GLU A 50 -16.15 2.80 -3.38
N ALA A 51 -16.31 3.89 -4.13
CA ALA A 51 -16.90 5.12 -3.63
C ALA A 51 -18.29 4.84 -3.01
N GLY A 52 -18.53 5.35 -1.80
CA GLY A 52 -19.79 5.19 -1.08
C GLY A 52 -20.01 3.82 -0.43
N LYS A 53 -19.08 2.87 -0.54
CA LYS A 53 -19.12 1.60 0.19
C LYS A 53 -18.46 1.72 1.56
N PRO A 54 -18.77 0.83 2.51
CA PRO A 54 -17.99 0.68 3.73
C PRO A 54 -16.50 0.52 3.41
N ILE A 55 -15.66 1.26 4.12
CA ILE A 55 -14.22 1.19 3.98
C ILE A 55 -13.63 0.03 4.81
N HIS A 56 -14.45 -0.67 5.60
CA HIS A 56 -14.06 -1.74 6.50
C HIS A 56 -15.25 -2.69 6.74
N GLU A 57 -14.96 -3.97 7.05
CA GLU A 57 -15.97 -5.02 7.26
C GLU A 57 -16.98 -4.71 8.37
N SER A 58 -16.61 -3.87 9.33
CA SER A 58 -17.50 -3.40 10.40
C SER A 58 -18.59 -2.43 9.92
N GLY A 59 -18.68 -2.13 8.63
CA GLY A 59 -19.68 -1.22 8.07
C GLY A 59 -19.35 0.27 8.18
N VAL A 60 -18.15 0.61 8.65
CA VAL A 60 -17.72 2.01 8.83
C VAL A 60 -17.46 2.67 7.47
N LEU A 61 -17.91 3.91 7.29
CA LEU A 61 -17.72 4.71 6.07
C LEU A 61 -16.53 5.67 6.14
N SER A 62 -16.07 6.04 7.35
CA SER A 62 -14.92 6.93 7.54
C SER A 62 -14.21 6.69 8.86
N ILE A 63 -12.90 6.91 8.87
CA ILE A 63 -12.04 6.86 10.06
C ILE A 63 -11.97 8.27 10.63
N LYS A 64 -12.46 8.46 11.86
CA LYS A 64 -12.37 9.75 12.57
C LYS A 64 -10.92 10.08 12.95
N PRO A 65 -10.58 11.37 13.18
CA PRO A 65 -9.25 11.78 13.65
C PRO A 65 -8.78 10.98 14.87
N GLY A 66 -7.55 10.49 14.83
CA GLY A 66 -6.94 9.69 15.91
C GLY A 66 -7.54 8.29 16.08
N LYS A 67 -8.39 7.83 15.16
CA LYS A 67 -8.91 6.45 15.16
C LYS A 67 -8.16 5.60 14.14
N SER A 68 -8.18 4.29 14.39
CA SER A 68 -7.54 3.28 13.56
C SER A 68 -8.53 2.15 13.26
N LEU A 69 -8.40 1.55 12.08
CA LEU A 69 -9.11 0.34 11.67
C LEU A 69 -8.08 -0.73 11.30
N THR A 70 -8.31 -1.96 11.76
CA THR A 70 -7.42 -3.10 11.54
C THR A 70 -7.95 -3.95 10.39
N TYR A 71 -7.13 -4.20 9.38
CA TYR A 71 -7.54 -4.94 8.18
C TYR A 71 -6.96 -6.36 8.11
N ASN A 72 -5.72 -6.56 8.57
CA ASN A 72 -4.98 -7.82 8.52
C ASN A 72 -5.09 -8.55 7.17
N SER A 73 -5.06 -7.80 6.08
CA SER A 73 -5.20 -8.34 4.72
C SER A 73 -3.82 -8.67 4.17
N THR A 74 -3.58 -9.96 3.89
CA THR A 74 -2.27 -10.49 3.49
C THR A 74 -2.27 -10.94 2.04
N GLN A 75 -1.23 -10.58 1.30
CA GLN A 75 -0.93 -11.05 -0.04
C GLN A 75 0.43 -11.75 -0.05
N ARG A 76 0.45 -12.97 -0.60
CA ARG A 76 1.66 -13.77 -0.76
C ARG A 76 2.26 -13.55 -2.14
N LEU A 77 3.54 -13.17 -2.19
CA LEU A 77 4.29 -13.00 -3.44
C LEU A 77 5.45 -14.00 -3.53
N THR A 78 5.69 -14.53 -4.73
CA THR A 78 6.82 -15.40 -5.04
C THR A 78 7.82 -14.65 -5.91
N ILE A 79 9.08 -14.61 -5.49
CA ILE A 79 10.15 -13.81 -6.08
C ILE A 79 11.23 -14.76 -6.60
N SER A 80 11.50 -14.69 -7.90
CA SER A 80 12.43 -15.59 -8.59
C SER A 80 13.77 -14.94 -8.99
N HIS A 81 13.88 -13.61 -8.92
CA HIS A 81 15.07 -12.87 -9.35
C HIS A 81 15.41 -11.78 -8.33
N PHE A 82 16.22 -12.11 -7.32
CA PHE A 82 16.57 -11.19 -6.21
C PHE A 82 18.08 -11.05 -5.96
N ASP A 83 18.92 -11.61 -6.84
CA ASP A 83 20.38 -11.49 -6.79
C ASP A 83 20.84 -10.05 -7.10
N ALA A 84 22.13 -9.75 -6.93
CA ALA A 84 22.70 -8.43 -7.26
C ALA A 84 22.51 -8.10 -8.76
N GLU A 85 22.35 -6.81 -9.08
CA GLU A 85 21.96 -6.41 -10.42
C GLU A 85 23.13 -6.49 -11.41
N GLU A 86 23.06 -7.45 -12.33
CA GLU A 86 23.95 -7.52 -13.49
C GLU A 86 23.36 -6.76 -14.69
N VAL A 87 24.21 -6.42 -15.66
CA VAL A 87 23.79 -5.76 -16.90
C VAL A 87 22.81 -6.67 -17.65
N GLY A 88 21.54 -6.25 -17.76
CA GLY A 88 20.46 -7.04 -18.37
C GLY A 88 19.61 -7.85 -17.37
N GLY A 89 19.87 -7.75 -16.07
CA GLY A 89 19.15 -8.50 -15.03
C GLY A 89 17.63 -8.25 -14.97
N LEU A 90 16.93 -9.24 -14.42
CA LEU A 90 15.48 -9.26 -14.15
C LEU A 90 15.16 -9.03 -12.67
N ASN A 91 16.04 -8.34 -11.96
CA ASN A 91 15.94 -8.11 -10.53
C ASN A 91 14.57 -7.53 -10.16
N GLN A 92 13.96 -8.15 -9.17
CA GLN A 92 12.66 -7.79 -8.65
C GLN A 92 12.78 -6.95 -7.39
N MET A 93 11.79 -6.12 -7.16
CA MET A 93 11.57 -5.43 -5.89
C MET A 93 10.09 -5.48 -5.54
N LEU A 94 9.79 -5.38 -4.24
CA LEU A 94 8.44 -5.14 -3.76
C LEU A 94 8.12 -3.66 -3.93
N MET A 95 6.96 -3.39 -4.51
CA MET A 95 6.37 -2.08 -4.60
C MET A 95 4.98 -2.09 -3.94
N ILE A 96 4.73 -1.13 -3.04
CA ILE A 96 3.37 -0.80 -2.63
C ILE A 96 2.85 0.27 -3.59
N TYR A 97 1.83 -0.10 -4.35
CA TYR A 97 1.14 0.78 -5.26
C TYR A 97 -0.23 1.13 -4.69
N SER A 98 -0.67 2.36 -4.91
CA SER A 98 -1.98 2.83 -4.46
C SER A 98 -2.61 3.75 -5.48
N SER A 99 -3.88 3.53 -5.74
CA SER A 99 -4.75 4.43 -6.52
C SER A 99 -5.93 4.84 -5.64
N LEU A 100 -5.62 5.49 -4.52
CA LEU A 100 -6.60 5.91 -3.54
C LEU A 100 -7.11 7.32 -3.80
N GLN A 101 -8.38 7.54 -3.52
CA GLN A 101 -9.06 8.82 -3.63
C GLN A 101 -9.81 9.16 -2.33
N GLN A 102 -10.12 10.45 -2.19
CA GLN A 102 -10.87 11.02 -1.08
C GLN A 102 -11.96 11.92 -1.62
N HIS A 103 -13.18 11.74 -1.12
CA HIS A 103 -14.25 12.71 -1.29
C HIS A 103 -14.11 13.83 -0.26
N MET A 104 -14.01 15.07 -0.71
CA MET A 104 -13.87 16.27 0.13
C MET A 104 -15.08 17.17 -0.07
N VAL A 105 -15.68 17.62 1.04
CA VAL A 105 -16.85 18.49 1.04
C VAL A 105 -16.40 19.89 1.47
N THR A 106 -16.58 20.88 0.60
CA THR A 106 -16.21 22.29 0.83
C THR A 106 -17.43 23.20 0.79
N ILE A 107 -17.26 24.46 1.20
CA ILE A 107 -18.32 25.47 1.06
C ILE A 107 -18.46 25.77 -0.43
N GLY A 108 -19.48 25.19 -1.08
CA GLY A 108 -19.77 25.38 -2.50
C GLY A 108 -19.86 24.10 -3.32
N GLY A 109 -19.53 22.93 -2.75
CA GLY A 109 -19.71 21.65 -3.43
C GLY A 109 -18.95 20.49 -2.80
N SER A 110 -18.79 19.43 -3.58
CA SER A 110 -17.93 18.30 -3.23
C SER A 110 -16.96 18.01 -4.36
N ASN A 111 -15.71 17.74 -4.01
CA ASN A 111 -14.65 17.40 -4.95
C ASN A 111 -14.06 16.03 -4.60
N GLU A 112 -13.45 15.40 -5.60
CA GLU A 112 -12.65 14.20 -5.42
C GLU A 112 -11.18 14.54 -5.67
N THR A 113 -10.30 14.05 -4.81
CA THR A 113 -8.86 14.22 -4.96
C THR A 113 -8.13 12.93 -4.64
N TYR A 114 -6.95 12.76 -5.22
CA TYR A 114 -6.13 11.58 -5.01
C TYR A 114 -5.34 11.69 -3.72
N TYR A 115 -5.21 10.57 -3.03
CA TYR A 115 -4.17 10.43 -2.02
C TYR A 115 -2.83 10.28 -2.72
N PHE A 116 -1.93 11.21 -2.43
CA PHE A 116 -0.53 11.14 -2.78
C PHE A 116 0.23 10.44 -1.65
N ALA A 117 0.72 9.25 -1.95
CA ALA A 117 1.83 8.62 -1.27
C ALA A 117 2.75 8.16 -2.40
N GLY A 118 4.02 8.53 -2.38
CA GLY A 118 4.96 8.02 -3.37
C GLY A 118 4.95 6.48 -3.42
N ARG A 119 5.64 5.90 -4.40
CA ARG A 119 5.79 4.44 -4.46
C ARG A 119 6.75 3.98 -3.37
N LYS A 120 6.28 3.16 -2.42
CA LYS A 120 7.19 2.50 -1.47
C LYS A 120 7.87 1.35 -2.22
N LYS A 121 9.19 1.40 -2.33
CA LYS A 121 10.02 0.37 -2.96
C LYS A 121 10.87 -0.32 -1.89
N ILE A 122 10.95 -1.64 -1.96
CA ILE A 122 11.67 -2.50 -1.02
C ILE A 122 12.42 -3.54 -1.86
N PHE A 123 13.74 -3.51 -1.81
CA PHE A 123 14.56 -4.47 -2.54
C PHE A 123 14.63 -5.81 -1.79
N PHE A 124 14.48 -6.92 -2.52
CA PHE A 124 14.45 -8.26 -1.92
C PHE A 124 15.81 -8.75 -1.41
N ILE A 125 16.90 -8.12 -1.87
CA ILE A 125 18.25 -8.38 -1.36
C ILE A 125 18.37 -7.96 0.11
N ASP A 126 17.62 -6.93 0.52
CA ASP A 126 17.64 -6.39 1.89
C ASP A 126 16.66 -7.13 2.82
N LEU A 127 15.93 -8.14 2.30
CA LEU A 127 14.97 -8.90 3.09
C LEU A 127 15.59 -10.16 3.70
N GLU A 128 15.88 -10.08 5.00
CA GLU A 128 16.41 -11.18 5.81
C GLU A 128 15.36 -11.79 6.77
N GLY A 129 14.16 -11.23 6.84
CA GLY A 129 13.14 -11.72 7.78
C GLY A 129 11.87 -10.88 7.77
N PHE A 130 11.55 -10.33 8.94
CA PHE A 130 10.32 -9.59 9.21
C PHE A 130 10.63 -8.12 9.46
N PHE A 131 9.82 -7.23 8.88
CA PHE A 131 9.82 -5.82 9.27
C PHE A 131 8.45 -5.17 9.03
N ASP A 132 8.17 -4.17 9.87
CA ASP A 132 7.01 -3.31 9.75
C ASP A 132 7.43 -1.94 9.23
N PHE A 133 6.55 -1.29 8.47
CA PHE A 133 6.73 0.11 8.12
C PHE A 133 5.40 0.85 7.98
N PRO A 134 5.33 2.09 8.50
CA PRO A 134 4.25 2.99 8.17
C PRO A 134 4.44 3.58 6.76
N TRP A 135 3.34 3.90 6.09
CA TRP A 135 3.33 4.72 4.89
C TRP A 135 2.24 5.78 4.97
N SER A 136 2.63 7.04 4.81
CA SER A 136 1.73 8.19 4.93
C SER A 136 1.10 8.54 3.59
N TYR A 137 -0.21 8.70 3.61
CA TYR A 137 -1.04 9.11 2.47
C TYR A 137 -1.63 10.46 2.75
N ARG A 138 -1.47 11.39 1.80
CA ARG A 138 -2.01 12.74 1.92
C ARG A 138 -2.86 13.10 0.71
N ALA A 139 -4.08 13.50 0.96
CA ALA A 139 -4.93 14.17 -0.01
C ALA A 139 -5.10 15.63 0.42
N GLN A 140 -4.99 16.56 -0.53
CA GLN A 140 -5.16 17.99 -0.30
C GLN A 140 -6.13 18.54 -1.35
N TYR A 141 -7.07 19.38 -0.93
CA TYR A 141 -7.83 20.25 -1.80
C TYR A 141 -8.03 21.60 -1.11
N GLU A 142 -7.56 22.68 -1.74
CA GLU A 142 -7.52 24.01 -1.10
C GLU A 142 -6.89 23.93 0.31
N ASP A 143 -7.60 24.40 1.34
CA ASP A 143 -7.18 24.37 2.74
C ASP A 143 -7.61 23.09 3.50
N ASP A 144 -8.27 22.13 2.84
CA ASP A 144 -8.69 20.85 3.43
C ASP A 144 -7.63 19.76 3.19
N GLU A 145 -6.97 19.37 4.27
CA GLU A 145 -5.99 18.29 4.29
C GLU A 145 -6.58 17.02 4.93
N ARG A 146 -6.38 15.89 4.26
CA ARG A 146 -6.79 14.56 4.72
C ARG A 146 -5.55 13.67 4.72
N THR A 147 -5.17 13.18 5.90
CA THR A 147 -3.95 12.39 6.06
C THR A 147 -4.24 11.14 6.88
N PHE A 148 -3.68 10.03 6.43
CA PHE A 148 -3.69 8.80 7.19
C PHE A 148 -2.37 8.05 6.99
N GLU A 149 -2.09 7.14 7.90
CA GLU A 149 -0.97 6.22 7.83
C GLU A 149 -1.49 4.79 7.68
N ALA A 150 -1.02 4.08 6.67
CA ALA A 150 -1.23 2.65 6.55
C ALA A 150 0.00 1.92 7.07
N ASN A 151 -0.20 0.97 7.98
CA ASN A 151 0.86 0.16 8.55
C ASN A 151 0.93 -1.17 7.82
N TYR A 152 2.11 -1.45 7.28
CA TYR A 152 2.39 -2.67 6.55
C TYR A 152 3.37 -3.53 7.30
N THR A 153 3.21 -4.83 7.10
CA THR A 153 4.12 -5.86 7.57
C THR A 153 4.60 -6.65 6.37
N VAL A 154 5.90 -6.89 6.28
CA VAL A 154 6.49 -7.78 5.27
C VAL A 154 7.25 -8.87 5.99
N ASN A 155 6.95 -10.12 5.63
CA ASN A 155 7.54 -11.30 6.25
C ASN A 155 8.11 -12.24 5.19
N LEU A 156 9.40 -12.56 5.29
CA LEU A 156 10.02 -13.63 4.52
C LEU A 156 9.58 -14.99 5.07
N ILE A 157 8.81 -15.74 4.28
CA ILE A 157 8.25 -17.04 4.68
C ILE A 157 9.25 -18.16 4.40
N SER A 158 9.88 -18.12 3.25
CA SER A 158 10.87 -19.12 2.85
C SER A 158 11.84 -18.54 1.82
N SER A 159 13.06 -19.05 1.85
CA SER A 159 14.06 -18.83 0.82
C SER A 159 14.60 -20.20 0.44
N SER A 160 14.43 -20.61 -0.81
CA SER A 160 15.07 -21.80 -1.37
C SER A 160 16.17 -21.38 -2.33
N GLY A 161 17.34 -21.99 -2.24
CA GLY A 161 18.49 -21.80 -3.12
C GLY A 161 19.10 -23.14 -3.45
#